data_AF-U1MRZ6-F1
#
_entry.id   AF-U1MRZ6-F1
#
_cell.length_a   1.000
_cell.length_b   1.000
_cell.length_c   1.000
_cell.angle_alpha   90.00
_cell.angle_beta   90.00
_cell.angle_gamma   90.00
#
_symmetry.space_group_name_H-M   'P 1'
#
loop_
_entity.id
_entity.type
_entity.pdbx_description
1 polymer ?
#
loop_
_entity_poly.entity_id
_entity_poly.type
_entity_poly.pdbx_seq_one_letter_code
_entity_poly.pdbx_strand_id
1 'polypeptide(L)'
;MRETIENRGINGCKATLVFDTGGPVGSDHVMIIKPTDTESEWLINRWFYFDEQVEAYMWNFAEKICTDAKYRQQSLEETEEWKRVANLYEPLARRLYQELSYSERSEFPIMNDRSRDDSKKLKSLLKSCLRRSEQSCDKERTTIRKQSIIKRKPSCSSGLLMNLSDTI
;
A
#
# COMPACT_ATOMS: atom_id res chain seq x y z
N MET A 1 9.00 21.01 3.17
CA MET A 1 8.80 21.87 1.98
C MET A 1 7.97 21.08 0.99
N ARG A 2 6.96 21.70 0.37
CA ARG A 2 6.06 21.02 -0.55
C ARG A 2 5.81 21.88 -1.76
N GLU A 3 6.08 21.34 -2.94
CA GLU A 3 6.01 22.06 -4.21
C GLU A 3 5.32 21.20 -5.26
N THR A 4 4.44 21.82 -6.05
CA THR A 4 3.85 21.16 -7.20
C THR A 4 4.88 21.16 -8.33
N ILE A 5 5.24 19.97 -8.80
CA ILE A 5 6.10 19.81 -9.98
C ILE A 5 5.25 20.04 -11.22
N GLU A 6 4.12 19.33 -11.32
CA GLU A 6 3.30 19.33 -12.53
C GLU A 6 1.84 18.98 -12.24
N ASN A 7 0.94 19.47 -13.08
CA ASN A 7 -0.48 19.14 -13.10
C ASN A 7 -0.92 18.72 -14.50
N ARG A 8 -1.69 17.64 -14.61
CA ARG A 8 -2.32 17.21 -15.87
C ARG A 8 -3.80 16.91 -15.68
N GLY A 9 -4.59 17.28 -16.69
CA GLY A 9 -5.96 16.79 -16.85
C GLY A 9 -5.92 15.46 -17.60
N ILE A 10 -6.50 14.39 -17.04
CA ILE A 10 -6.48 13.05 -17.62
C ILE A 10 -7.88 12.45 -17.45
N ASN A 11 -8.59 12.23 -18.56
CA ASN A 11 -9.87 11.51 -18.60
C ASN A 11 -10.86 11.94 -17.49
N GLY A 12 -11.13 13.25 -17.40
CA GLY A 12 -12.08 13.81 -16.42
C GLY A 12 -11.51 13.97 -15.00
N CYS A 13 -10.24 13.62 -14.77
CA CYS A 13 -9.57 13.79 -13.49
C CYS A 13 -8.46 14.82 -13.58
N LYS A 14 -8.14 15.43 -12.44
CA LYS A 14 -6.95 16.25 -12.22
C LYS A 14 -5.92 15.42 -11.46
N ALA A 15 -4.78 15.19 -12.09
CA ALA A 15 -3.63 14.52 -11.48
C ALA A 15 -2.51 15.55 -11.25
N THR A 16 -1.93 15.52 -10.06
CA THR A 16 -0.97 16.51 -9.56
C THR A 16 0.23 15.76 -8.99
N LEU A 17 1.40 15.96 -9.61
CA LEU A 17 2.67 15.46 -9.11
C LEU A 17 3.31 16.51 -8.21
N VAL A 18 3.71 16.09 -7.01
CA VAL A 18 4.21 16.97 -5.96
C VAL A 18 5.52 16.42 -5.43
N PHE A 19 6.48 17.33 -5.24
CA PHE A 19 7.67 17.11 -4.44
C PHE A 19 7.38 17.49 -2.98
N ASP A 20 7.58 16.58 -2.03
CA ASP A 20 7.30 16.81 -0.61
C ASP A 20 8.38 16.18 0.28
N THR A 21 9.21 17.05 0.86
CA THR A 21 10.32 16.65 1.74
C THR A 21 9.83 16.17 3.12
N GLY A 22 8.54 16.28 3.44
CA GLY A 22 7.90 15.72 4.62
C GLY A 22 7.35 14.31 4.41
N GLY A 23 7.69 13.70 3.26
CA GLY A 23 7.35 12.34 2.90
C GLY A 23 8.01 11.27 3.77
N PRO A 24 7.57 10.00 3.60
CA PRO A 24 8.22 8.86 4.24
C PRO A 24 9.65 8.67 3.73
N VAL A 25 10.51 8.04 4.55
CA VAL A 25 11.89 7.70 4.13
C VAL A 25 11.89 6.94 2.81
N GLY A 26 12.72 7.39 1.86
CA GLY A 26 12.81 6.79 0.53
C GLY A 26 11.78 7.32 -0.46
N SER A 27 11.00 8.34 -0.10
CA SER A 27 10.05 9.00 -0.99
C SER A 27 10.01 10.51 -0.77
N ASP A 28 10.00 11.24 -1.87
CA ASP A 28 9.81 12.69 -1.96
C ASP A 28 8.82 13.05 -3.08
N HIS A 29 8.35 12.08 -3.87
CA HIS A 29 7.36 12.26 -4.92
C HIS A 29 6.02 11.64 -4.54
N VAL A 30 4.95 12.46 -4.59
CA VAL A 30 3.58 12.02 -4.37
C VAL A 30 2.71 12.42 -5.57
N MET A 31 1.97 11.44 -6.09
CA MET A 31 0.91 11.68 -7.07
C MET A 31 -0.42 11.81 -6.34
N ILE A 32 -1.18 12.86 -6.65
CA ILE A 32 -2.48 13.15 -6.08
C ILE A 32 -3.49 13.26 -7.21
N ILE A 33 -4.53 12.44 -7.16
CA ILE A 33 -5.52 12.32 -8.23
C ILE A 33 -6.89 12.54 -7.63
N LYS A 34 -7.65 13.42 -8.26
CA LYS A 34 -9.05 13.71 -7.91
C LYS A 34 -9.87 13.92 -9.18
N PRO A 35 -11.19 13.67 -9.16
CA PRO A 35 -12.05 14.01 -10.28
C PRO A 35 -12.09 15.53 -10.47
N THR A 36 -12.33 15.96 -11.71
CA THR A 36 -12.51 17.38 -12.06
C THR A 36 -13.95 17.83 -11.80
N ASP A 37 -14.88 16.88 -11.91
CA ASP A 37 -16.29 17.08 -11.60
C ASP A 37 -16.48 17.21 -10.08
N THR A 38 -17.36 18.12 -9.68
CA THR A 38 -17.74 18.40 -8.29
C THR A 38 -18.74 17.39 -7.72
N GLU A 39 -19.38 16.56 -8.56
CA GLU A 39 -20.35 15.56 -8.08
C GLU A 39 -19.68 14.29 -7.51
N SER A 40 -18.45 14.00 -7.94
CA SER A 40 -17.68 12.86 -7.44
C SER A 40 -16.65 13.34 -6.42
N GLU A 41 -16.74 12.87 -5.18
CA GLU A 41 -15.79 13.24 -4.13
C GLU A 41 -14.92 12.02 -3.77
N TRP A 42 -13.83 11.83 -4.51
CA TRP A 42 -12.80 10.86 -4.17
C TRP A 42 -11.40 11.44 -4.38
N LEU A 43 -10.45 10.97 -3.57
CA LEU A 43 -9.07 11.41 -3.59
C LEU A 43 -8.17 10.19 -3.45
N ILE A 44 -7.26 10.02 -4.40
CA ILE A 44 -6.23 8.97 -4.33
C ILE A 44 -4.88 9.63 -4.32
N ASN A 45 -4.11 9.37 -3.27
CA ASN A 45 -2.72 9.75 -3.16
C ASN A 45 -1.82 8.51 -3.08
N ARG A 46 -0.66 8.60 -3.73
CA ARG A 46 0.36 7.56 -3.69
C ARG A 46 1.75 8.18 -3.62
N TRP A 47 2.54 7.74 -2.64
CA TRP A 47 3.98 7.96 -2.58
C TRP A 47 4.70 6.96 -3.48
N PHE A 48 5.73 7.42 -4.19
CA PHE A 48 6.60 6.58 -5.01
C PHE A 48 7.96 6.46 -4.35
N TYR A 49 8.42 5.23 -4.15
CA TYR A 49 9.61 4.94 -3.37
C TYR A 49 10.80 4.59 -4.25
N PHE A 50 11.98 5.11 -3.91
CA PHE A 50 13.26 4.75 -4.53
C PHE A 50 13.22 4.78 -6.06
N ASP A 51 13.35 3.62 -6.69
CA ASP A 51 13.37 3.40 -8.13
C ASP A 51 11.98 3.50 -8.80
N GLU A 52 10.90 3.57 -8.03
CA GLU A 52 9.57 3.86 -8.56
C GLU A 52 9.41 5.32 -9.02
N GLN A 53 10.33 6.22 -8.68
CA GLN A 53 10.26 7.65 -9.00
C GLN A 53 10.63 7.96 -10.47
N VAL A 54 10.08 7.18 -11.38
CA VAL A 54 10.20 7.38 -12.83
C VAL A 54 8.94 8.08 -13.31
N GLU A 55 9.10 9.26 -13.90
CA GLU A 55 7.98 10.14 -14.27
C GLU A 55 6.92 9.42 -15.13
N ALA A 56 7.35 8.68 -16.15
CA ALA A 56 6.46 7.90 -17.01
C ALA A 56 5.62 6.88 -16.21
N TYR A 57 6.22 6.21 -15.22
CA TYR A 57 5.51 5.26 -14.38
C TYR A 57 4.48 5.96 -13.47
N MET A 58 4.83 7.11 -12.90
CA MET A 58 3.93 7.91 -12.07
C MET A 58 2.70 8.39 -12.86
N TRP A 59 2.90 8.82 -14.11
CA TRP A 59 1.80 9.23 -14.99
C TRP A 59 0.95 8.05 -15.49
N ASN A 60 1.57 6.90 -15.78
CA ASN A 60 0.81 5.68 -16.11
C ASN A 60 -0.10 5.25 -14.96
N PHE A 61 0.37 5.40 -13.70
CA PHE A 61 -0.49 5.20 -12.53
C PHE A 61 -1.68 6.16 -12.53
N ALA A 62 -1.44 7.45 -12.79
CA ALA A 62 -2.52 8.44 -12.87
C ALA A 62 -3.53 8.08 -13.96
N GLU A 63 -3.06 7.76 -15.16
CA GLU A 63 -3.92 7.34 -16.27
C GLU A 63 -4.76 6.11 -15.92
N LYS A 64 -4.15 5.10 -15.27
CA LYS A 64 -4.85 3.89 -14.86
C LYS A 64 -5.98 4.18 -13.85
N ILE A 65 -5.74 5.05 -12.86
CA ILE A 65 -6.77 5.45 -11.89
C ILE A 65 -7.93 6.20 -12.57
N CYS A 66 -7.63 7.02 -13.57
CA CYS A 66 -8.65 7.82 -14.25
C CYS A 66 -9.52 6.96 -15.18
N THR A 67 -8.92 5.98 -15.85
CA THR A 67 -9.57 5.16 -16.89
C THR A 67 -10.21 3.88 -16.36
N ASP A 68 -9.55 3.17 -15.43
CA ASP A 68 -10.01 1.88 -14.93
C ASP A 68 -10.81 2.07 -13.64
N ALA A 69 -12.13 2.05 -13.77
CA ALA A 69 -13.06 2.19 -12.65
C ALA A 69 -12.89 1.09 -11.59
N LYS A 70 -12.54 -0.14 -12.00
CA LYS A 70 -12.36 -1.26 -11.08
C LYS A 70 -11.06 -1.07 -10.28
N TYR A 71 -9.97 -0.75 -10.96
CA TYR A 71 -8.69 -0.46 -10.30
C TYR A 71 -8.80 0.74 -9.35
N ARG A 72 -9.56 1.78 -9.75
CA ARG A 72 -9.89 2.92 -8.89
C ARG A 72 -10.66 2.48 -7.65
N GLN A 73 -11.72 1.70 -7.82
CA GLN A 73 -12.52 1.18 -6.71
C GLN A 73 -11.66 0.35 -5.75
N GLN A 74 -10.84 -0.56 -6.26
CA GLN A 74 -9.92 -1.37 -5.45
C GLN A 74 -8.88 -0.53 -4.70
N SER A 75 -8.43 0.58 -5.31
CA SER A 75 -7.52 1.53 -4.67
C SER A 75 -8.20 2.32 -3.54
N LEU A 76 -9.48 2.67 -3.69
CA LEU A 76 -10.28 3.36 -2.67
C LEU A 76 -10.66 2.42 -1.52
N GLU A 77 -10.96 1.16 -1.82
CA GLU A 77 -11.27 0.11 -0.84
C GLU A 77 -10.00 -0.46 -0.17
N GLU A 78 -8.83 0.05 -0.52
CA GLU A 78 -7.52 -0.40 -0.03
C GLU A 78 -7.23 -1.88 -0.29
N THR A 79 -7.89 -2.47 -1.29
CA THR A 79 -7.73 -3.88 -1.64
C THR A 79 -6.65 -4.11 -2.68
N GLU A 80 -6.18 -3.06 -3.36
CA GLU A 80 -5.11 -3.13 -4.36
C GLU A 80 -3.73 -3.38 -3.73
N GLU A 81 -2.87 -4.14 -4.42
CA GLU A 81 -1.58 -4.58 -3.88
C GLU A 81 -0.70 -3.43 -3.42
N TRP A 82 -0.54 -2.39 -4.23
CA TRP A 82 0.28 -1.23 -3.88
C TRP A 82 -0.25 -0.53 -2.63
N LYS A 83 -1.58 -0.49 -2.42
CA LYS A 83 -2.19 0.18 -1.28
C LYS A 83 -1.96 -0.61 0.00
N ARG A 84 -2.03 -1.94 -0.07
CA ARG A 84 -1.66 -2.82 1.06
C ARG A 84 -0.21 -2.64 1.47
N VAL A 85 0.70 -2.58 0.48
CA VAL A 85 2.12 -2.32 0.73
C VAL A 85 2.30 -0.94 1.36
N ALA A 86 1.69 0.10 0.80
CA ALA A 86 1.75 1.47 1.32
C ALA A 86 1.23 1.56 2.76
N ASN A 87 0.08 0.97 3.07
CA ASN A 87 -0.51 0.96 4.41
C ASN A 87 0.42 0.31 5.46
N LEU A 88 1.26 -0.63 5.04
CA LEU A 88 2.22 -1.28 5.92
C LEU A 88 3.54 -0.48 6.02
N TYR A 89 4.05 0.02 4.90
CA TYR A 89 5.34 0.70 4.84
C TYR A 89 5.28 2.16 5.33
N GLU A 90 4.24 2.92 4.98
CA GLU A 90 4.16 4.35 5.31
C GLU A 90 4.26 4.62 6.82
N PRO A 91 3.52 3.92 7.70
CA PRO A 91 3.64 4.15 9.15
C PRO A 91 5.03 3.79 9.68
N LEU A 92 5.63 2.73 9.14
CA LEU A 92 6.97 2.27 9.53
C LEU A 92 8.05 3.26 9.10
N ALA A 93 7.99 3.75 7.86
CA ALA A 93 8.91 4.72 7.32
C ALA A 93 8.80 6.08 8.05
N ARG A 94 7.58 6.53 8.35
CA ARG A 94 7.36 7.73 9.16
C ARG A 94 7.88 7.59 10.59
N ARG A 95 7.64 6.46 11.23
CA ARG A 95 8.17 6.20 12.58
C ARG A 95 9.70 6.19 12.57
N LEU A 96 10.31 5.54 11.58
CA LEU A 96 11.77 5.53 11.44
C LEU A 96 12.31 6.95 11.29
N TYR A 97 11.70 7.78 10.45
CA TYR A 97 12.07 9.19 10.30
C TYR A 97 11.98 9.94 11.63
N GLN A 98 10.87 9.81 12.36
CA GLN A 98 10.68 10.47 13.65
C GLN A 98 11.79 10.07 14.65
N GLU A 99 11.99 8.78 14.85
CA GLU A 99 13.01 8.25 15.78
C GLU A 99 14.43 8.73 15.42
N LEU A 100 14.73 8.87 14.12
CA LEU A 100 16.02 9.39 13.67
C LEU A 100 16.12 10.91 13.82
N SER A 101 15.03 11.65 13.58
CA SER A 101 15.00 13.11 13.70
C SER A 101 15.11 13.62 15.14
N TYR A 102 14.69 12.82 16.13
CA TYR A 102 14.82 13.13 17.57
C TYR A 102 16.17 12.74 18.18
N SER A 103 17.07 12.14 17.41
CA SER A 103 18.44 11.85 17.88
C SER A 103 19.23 13.15 17.99
N GLU A 104 19.81 13.43 19.16
CA GLU A 104 20.66 14.62 19.44
C GLU A 104 21.91 14.72 18.54
N ARG A 105 22.13 13.75 17.65
CA ARG A 105 23.25 13.68 16.69
C ARG A 105 22.81 13.99 15.25
N SER A 106 21.76 14.78 15.05
CA SER A 106 21.14 15.05 13.74
C SER A 106 21.97 15.89 12.76
N GLU A 107 23.29 15.89 12.87
CA GLU A 107 24.16 16.15 11.72
C GLU A 107 24.51 14.77 11.19
N PHE A 108 23.82 14.26 10.17
CA PHE A 108 24.26 13.02 9.51
C PHE A 108 25.57 13.31 8.78
N PRO A 109 26.76 12.90 9.28
CA PRO A 109 27.92 12.89 8.44
C PRO A 109 27.83 11.59 7.65
N ILE A 110 28.20 11.65 6.38
CA ILE A 110 28.56 10.49 5.58
C ILE A 110 29.29 9.47 6.48
N MET A 111 28.74 8.24 6.54
CA MET A 111 29.23 7.06 7.27
C MET A 111 30.67 7.19 7.78
N ASN A 112 30.86 7.70 8.99
CA ASN A 112 32.13 7.65 9.72
C ASN A 112 31.97 6.81 10.99
N ASP A 113 33.08 6.26 11.52
CA ASP A 113 33.09 5.17 12.52
C ASP A 113 32.26 5.44 13.80
N ARG A 114 31.94 6.70 14.09
CA ARG A 114 31.09 7.13 15.22
C ARG A 114 29.59 6.89 15.01
N SER A 115 29.14 6.68 13.77
CA SER A 115 27.74 6.36 13.39
C SER A 115 27.42 4.86 13.44
N ARG A 116 28.39 4.02 13.84
CA ARG A 116 28.28 2.56 13.79
C ARG A 116 27.20 2.01 14.74
N ASP A 117 27.03 2.62 15.90
CA ASP A 117 26.01 2.19 16.87
C ASP A 117 24.60 2.63 16.45
N ASP A 118 24.48 3.82 15.86
CA ASP A 118 23.23 4.28 15.23
C ASP A 118 22.87 3.38 14.05
N SER A 119 23.85 2.97 13.23
CA SER A 119 23.67 1.99 12.15
C SER A 119 23.23 0.60 12.68
N LYS A 120 23.79 0.13 13.80
CA LYS A 120 23.33 -1.11 14.45
C LYS A 120 21.90 -0.98 14.97
N LYS A 121 21.55 0.17 15.58
CA LYS A 121 20.19 0.46 16.05
C LYS A 121 19.21 0.53 14.88
N LEU A 122 19.58 1.18 13.78
CA LEU A 122 18.86 1.21 12.51
C LEU A 122 18.65 -0.21 11.95
N LYS A 123 19.70 -1.02 11.86
CA LYS A 123 19.59 -2.42 11.42
C LYS A 123 18.68 -3.24 12.32
N SER A 124 18.70 -3.01 13.63
CA SER A 124 17.83 -3.67 14.58
C SER A 124 16.36 -3.27 14.39
N LEU A 125 16.09 -1.96 14.27
CA LEU A 125 14.77 -1.43 14.00
C LEU A 125 14.24 -1.93 12.66
N LEU A 126 15.05 -1.89 11.60
CA LEU A 126 14.71 -2.40 10.28
C LEU A 126 14.38 -3.90 10.33
N LYS A 127 15.21 -4.71 10.99
CA LYS A 127 14.94 -6.15 11.18
C LYS A 127 13.66 -6.39 11.98
N SER A 128 13.40 -5.60 13.01
CA SER A 128 12.17 -5.72 13.81
C SER A 128 10.92 -5.32 13.01
N CYS A 129 11.05 -4.31 12.15
CA CYS A 129 9.98 -3.84 11.26
C CYS A 129 9.68 -4.90 10.18
N LEU A 130 10.71 -5.44 9.54
CA LEU A 130 10.59 -6.51 8.54
C LEU A 130 9.97 -7.79 9.15
N ARG A 131 10.36 -8.18 10.36
CA ARG A 131 9.72 -9.33 11.05
C ARG A 131 8.24 -9.08 11.35
N ARG A 132 7.87 -7.85 11.70
CA ARG A 132 6.47 -7.49 11.95
C ARG A 132 5.66 -7.49 10.65
N SER A 133 6.25 -7.06 9.54
CA SER A 133 5.58 -7.11 8.24
C SER A 133 5.38 -8.54 7.76
N GLU A 134 6.39 -9.39 7.91
CA GLU A 134 6.28 -10.84 7.61
C GLU A 134 5.19 -11.50 8.45
N GLN A 135 5.15 -11.24 9.76
CA GLN A 135 4.10 -11.78 10.65
C GLN A 135 2.69 -11.26 10.30
N SER A 136 2.57 -10.02 9.81
CA SER A 136 1.31 -9.48 9.32
C SER A 136 0.86 -10.18 8.03
N CYS A 137 1.78 -10.36 7.07
CA CYS A 137 1.51 -11.08 5.83
C CYS A 137 1.15 -12.56 6.08
N ASP A 138 1.77 -13.22 7.06
CA ASP A 138 1.46 -14.60 7.42
C ASP A 138 0.10 -14.74 8.10
N LYS A 139 -0.29 -13.78 8.94
CA LYS A 139 -1.63 -13.70 9.54
C LYS A 139 -2.71 -13.46 8.48
N GLU A 140 -2.45 -12.62 7.48
CA GLU A 140 -3.37 -12.43 6.36
C GLU A 140 -3.48 -13.68 5.47
N ARG A 141 -2.37 -14.34 5.14
CA ARG A 141 -2.39 -15.62 4.39
C ARG A 141 -3.18 -16.69 5.11
N THR A 142 -3.06 -16.81 6.44
CA THR A 142 -3.86 -17.76 7.22
C THR A 142 -5.33 -17.38 7.30
N THR A 143 -5.66 -16.09 7.32
CA THR A 143 -7.04 -15.59 7.33
C THR A 143 -7.73 -15.83 5.99
N ILE A 144 -7.06 -15.53 4.87
CA ILE A 144 -7.54 -15.83 3.51
C ILE A 144 -7.72 -17.34 3.32
N ARG A 145 -6.77 -18.16 3.80
CA ARG A 145 -6.88 -19.63 3.73
C ARG A 145 -8.07 -20.15 4.54
N LYS A 146 -8.32 -19.62 5.75
CA LYS A 146 -9.52 -19.98 6.55
C LYS A 146 -10.83 -19.57 5.87
N GLN A 147 -10.91 -18.38 5.28
CA GLN A 147 -12.10 -17.94 4.53
C GLN A 147 -12.36 -18.79 3.26
N SER A 148 -11.30 -19.20 2.56
CA SER A 148 -11.40 -20.10 1.40
C SER A 148 -11.83 -21.53 1.77
N ILE A 149 -11.48 -22.00 2.97
CA ILE A 149 -11.90 -23.31 3.51
C ILE A 149 -13.37 -23.26 3.96
N ILE A 150 -13.82 -22.14 4.56
CA ILE A 150 -15.22 -21.97 4.97
C ILE A 150 -16.16 -21.90 3.74
N LYS A 151 -15.73 -21.27 2.63
CA LYS A 151 -16.48 -21.26 1.36
C LYS A 151 -16.49 -22.60 0.61
N ARG A 152 -15.70 -23.59 1.03
CA ARG A 152 -15.58 -24.92 0.40
C ARG A 152 -16.17 -26.06 1.25
N LYS A 153 -17.02 -25.78 2.25
CA LYS A 153 -17.83 -26.84 2.85
C LYS A 153 -18.99 -27.19 1.89
N PRO A 154 -19.08 -28.44 1.38
CA PRO A 154 -20.25 -28.87 0.64
C PRO A 154 -21.42 -29.02 1.62
N SER A 155 -22.59 -28.53 1.22
CA SER A 155 -23.86 -28.89 1.83
C SER A 155 -24.07 -30.40 1.66
N CYS A 156 -23.88 -31.18 2.72
CA CYS A 156 -24.35 -32.57 2.78
C CYS A 156 -25.88 -32.58 2.81
N SER A 157 -26.50 -32.75 1.65
CA SER A 157 -27.85 -33.30 1.54
C SER A 157 -27.75 -34.82 1.57
N SER A 158 -28.00 -35.44 2.72
CA SER A 158 -28.30 -36.88 2.82
C SER A 158 -29.79 -37.06 3.02
N GLY A 159 -30.45 -37.73 2.07
CA GLY A 159 -31.89 -38.02 2.14
C GLY A 159 -32.33 -38.91 0.99
N LEU A 160 -31.72 -40.08 0.91
CA LEU A 160 -32.16 -41.20 0.07
C LEU A 160 -33.34 -41.87 0.78
N LEU A 161 -34.51 -41.96 0.16
CA LEU A 161 -35.53 -42.98 0.45
C LEU A 161 -36.66 -42.90 -0.59
N MET A 162 -36.72 -43.90 -1.47
CA MET A 162 -37.97 -44.66 -1.70
C MET A 162 -37.61 -45.98 -2.36
N ASN A 163 -37.65 -47.04 -1.55
CA ASN A 163 -37.93 -48.39 -2.02
C ASN A 163 -39.42 -48.48 -2.30
N LEU A 164 -39.80 -49.16 -3.39
CA LEU A 164 -40.96 -50.04 -3.46
C LEU A 164 -40.87 -50.80 -4.79
N SER A 165 -40.38 -52.03 -4.69
CA SER A 165 -40.64 -53.10 -5.65
C SER A 165 -41.99 -53.77 -5.33
N ASP A 166 -42.57 -54.35 -6.38
CA ASP A 166 -43.72 -55.26 -6.45
C ASP A 166 -45.12 -54.62 -6.59
N THR A 167 -45.72 -54.74 -7.79
CA THR A 167 -46.80 -55.72 -8.10
C THR A 167 -47.56 -55.33 -9.40
N ILE A 168 -47.50 -56.25 -10.39
CA ILE A 168 -48.28 -56.43 -11.65
C ILE A 168 -48.11 -55.40 -12.77
#